data_AF-A0A3D0YP49-F1
#
_entry.id   AF-A0A3D0YP49-F1
#
_cell.length_a   1.000
_cell.length_b   1.000
_cell.length_c   1.000
_cell.angle_alpha   90.00
_cell.angle_beta   90.00
_cell.angle_gamma   90.00
#
_symmetry.space_group_name_H-M   'P 1'
#
loop_
_entity.id
_entity.type
_entity.pdbx_description
1 polymer ?
#
loop_
_entity_poly.entity_id
_entity_poly.type
_entity_poly.pdbx_seq_one_letter_code
_entity_poly.pdbx_strand_id
1 'polypeptide(L)'
;EYADYLKQWDKREFKTVQQVLIRLEEPNPNEWMIRVSGVGMPVSLLRYDPKKDTFKSPNGELGRIEDINAEQQSILGEWTGHEWRYEKKTEFISTKENIALGKYKDGKHCLLIYRLQESTSGLKLADKSLVIRFTPPKKK
;
A
#
# COMPACT_ATOMS: atom_id res chain seq x y z
N GLU A 1 -22.91 23.71 -8.02
CA GLU A 1 -22.30 23.24 -6.76
C GLU A 1 -21.65 21.85 -6.89
N TYR A 2 -22.40 20.73 -6.97
CA TYR A 2 -21.79 19.39 -7.08
C TYR A 2 -20.98 19.18 -8.38
N ALA A 3 -21.50 19.65 -9.52
CA ALA A 3 -20.78 19.58 -10.80
C ALA A 3 -19.49 20.42 -10.80
N ASP A 4 -19.49 21.54 -10.08
CA ASP A 4 -18.30 22.41 -9.97
C ASP A 4 -17.27 21.81 -9.03
N TYR A 5 -17.70 21.12 -7.98
CA TYR A 5 -16.84 20.30 -7.13
C TYR A 5 -16.13 19.21 -7.93
N LEU A 6 -16.86 18.46 -8.77
CA LEU A 6 -16.26 17.42 -9.62
C LEU A 6 -15.21 18.01 -10.59
N LYS A 7 -15.49 19.17 -11.20
CA LYS A 7 -14.52 19.88 -12.06
C LYS A 7 -13.25 20.29 -11.31
N GLN A 8 -13.33 20.61 -10.02
CA GLN A 8 -12.14 20.90 -9.21
C GLN A 8 -11.43 19.63 -8.77
N TRP A 9 -12.18 18.58 -8.43
CA TRP A 9 -11.66 17.27 -8.06
C TRP A 9 -10.90 16.59 -9.20
N ASP A 10 -11.34 16.74 -10.44
CA ASP A 10 -10.69 16.13 -11.61
C ASP A 10 -9.38 16.83 -12.01
N LYS A 11 -9.09 18.01 -11.46
CA LYS A 11 -7.82 18.73 -11.70
C LYS A 11 -6.66 18.20 -10.84
N ARG A 12 -6.87 17.16 -10.04
CA ARG A 12 -5.83 16.60 -9.18
C ARG A 12 -4.76 15.93 -10.04
N GLU A 13 -3.51 16.31 -9.80
CA GLU A 13 -2.35 15.73 -10.45
C GLU A 13 -1.43 15.08 -9.43
N PHE A 14 -0.89 13.91 -9.80
CA PHE A 14 0.14 13.25 -9.01
C PHE A 14 1.48 13.96 -9.19
N LYS A 15 1.93 14.64 -8.13
CA LYS A 15 3.29 15.16 -8.07
C LYS A 15 4.21 14.10 -7.50
N THR A 16 5.25 13.77 -8.25
CA THR A 16 6.30 12.85 -7.77
C THR A 16 7.13 13.58 -6.72
N VAL A 17 7.10 13.09 -5.49
CA VAL A 17 7.89 13.66 -4.39
C VAL A 17 9.34 13.17 -4.45
N GLN A 18 9.53 11.87 -4.73
CA GLN A 18 10.85 11.25 -4.84
C GLN A 18 10.80 10.02 -5.75
N GLN A 19 11.89 9.77 -6.48
CA GLN A 19 12.09 8.51 -7.20
C GLN A 19 12.68 7.45 -6.27
N VAL A 20 12.13 6.25 -6.32
CA VAL A 20 12.59 5.08 -5.56
C VAL A 20 12.79 3.90 -6.50
N LEU A 21 13.68 3.00 -6.11
CA LEU A 21 13.88 1.72 -6.80
C LEU A 21 13.04 0.66 -6.11
N ILE A 22 12.29 -0.13 -6.88
CA ILE A 22 11.56 -1.30 -6.40
C ILE A 22 12.13 -2.56 -7.05
N ARG A 23 12.30 -3.62 -6.25
CA ARG A 23 12.69 -4.95 -6.72
C ARG A 23 11.95 -6.02 -5.95
N LEU A 24 11.46 -7.04 -6.66
CA LEU A 24 10.94 -8.25 -6.07
C LEU A 24 12.08 -9.25 -5.87
N GLU A 25 12.18 -9.82 -4.68
CA GLU A 25 13.19 -10.81 -4.32
C GLU A 25 12.57 -11.96 -3.52
N GLU A 26 13.19 -13.13 -3.61
CA GLU A 26 12.84 -14.31 -2.82
C GLU A 26 14.01 -14.63 -1.86
N PRO A 27 14.07 -13.99 -0.68
CA PRO A 27 15.16 -14.20 0.29
C PRO A 27 15.25 -15.64 0.80
N ASN A 28 14.11 -16.32 0.95
CA ASN A 28 14.00 -17.70 1.42
C ASN A 28 13.02 -18.44 0.50
N PRO A 29 13.13 -19.78 0.34
CA PRO A 29 12.19 -20.54 -0.49
C PRO A 29 10.73 -20.33 -0.06
N ASN A 30 9.88 -19.90 -0.99
CA ASN A 30 8.47 -19.55 -0.76
C ASN A 30 8.25 -18.34 0.16
N GLU A 31 9.23 -17.44 0.27
CA GLU A 31 9.06 -16.17 0.97
C GLU A 31 9.46 -15.04 0.04
N TRP A 32 8.51 -14.15 -0.29
CA TRP A 32 8.76 -13.03 -1.20
C TRP A 32 8.92 -11.72 -0.43
N MET A 33 9.79 -10.85 -0.92
CA MET A 33 10.05 -9.53 -0.36
C MET A 33 10.06 -8.49 -1.47
N ILE A 34 9.45 -7.32 -1.20
CA ILE A 34 9.57 -6.16 -2.07
C ILE A 34 10.62 -5.22 -1.47
N ARG A 35 11.83 -5.20 -2.05
CA ARG A 35 12.84 -4.21 -1.67
C ARG A 35 12.51 -2.87 -2.29
N VAL A 36 12.51 -1.83 -1.46
CA VAL A 36 12.30 -0.45 -1.87
C VAL A 36 13.38 0.45 -1.26
N SER A 37 13.97 1.34 -2.07
CA SER A 37 14.98 2.29 -1.60
C SER A 37 14.39 3.55 -0.95
N GLY A 38 15.22 4.28 -0.19
CA GLY A 38 14.90 5.61 0.34
C GLY A 38 13.70 5.62 1.29
N VAL A 39 12.75 6.53 1.06
CA VAL A 39 11.55 6.69 1.90
C VAL A 39 10.64 5.47 1.94
N GLY A 40 10.77 4.56 0.96
CA GLY A 40 9.99 3.33 0.89
C GLY A 40 10.58 2.15 1.68
N MET A 41 11.74 2.31 2.32
CA MET A 41 12.43 1.26 3.07
C MET A 41 11.54 0.45 4.06
N PRO A 42 10.53 1.01 4.74
CA PRO A 42 9.65 0.22 5.61
C PRO A 42 8.97 -0.97 4.92
N VAL A 43 8.65 -0.85 3.63
CA VAL A 43 8.04 -1.93 2.83
C VAL A 43 8.98 -3.14 2.73
N SER A 44 10.29 -2.91 2.72
CA SER A 44 11.33 -3.96 2.64
C SER A 44 11.38 -4.87 3.88
N LEU A 45 10.66 -4.52 4.95
CA LEU A 45 10.53 -5.33 6.16
C LEU A 45 9.45 -6.41 6.04
N LEU A 46 8.60 -6.32 5.03
CA LEU A 46 7.50 -7.25 4.83
C LEU A 46 7.97 -8.52 4.11
N ARG A 47 7.37 -9.65 4.48
CA ARG A 47 7.59 -10.96 3.86
C ARG A 47 6.26 -11.58 3.47
N TYR A 48 6.07 -11.88 2.20
CA TYR A 48 4.87 -12.52 1.70
C TYR A 48 5.04 -14.04 1.70
N ASP A 49 4.10 -14.74 2.32
CA ASP A 49 3.95 -16.19 2.26
C ASP A 49 2.82 -16.52 1.26
N PRO A 50 3.14 -17.07 0.07
CA PRO A 50 2.15 -17.40 -0.94
C PRO A 50 1.25 -18.57 -0.55
N LYS A 51 1.65 -19.42 0.41
CA LYS A 51 0.81 -20.55 0.87
C LYS A 51 -0.29 -20.08 1.80
N LYS A 52 -0.02 -19.05 2.60
CA LYS A 52 -0.99 -18.47 3.54
C LYS A 52 -1.74 -17.28 2.96
N ASP A 53 -1.24 -16.71 1.86
CA ASP A 53 -1.66 -15.42 1.33
C ASP A 53 -1.59 -14.30 2.38
N THR A 54 -0.48 -14.22 3.11
CA THR A 54 -0.27 -13.22 4.16
C THR A 54 1.07 -12.52 4.04
N PHE A 55 1.15 -11.31 4.58
CA PHE A 55 2.42 -10.61 4.79
C PHE A 55 2.81 -10.67 6.27
N LYS A 56 4.00 -11.15 6.59
CA LYS A 56 4.60 -11.00 7.91
C LYS A 56 5.33 -9.67 8.00
N SER A 57 5.00 -8.87 9.01
CA SER A 57 5.68 -7.63 9.38
C SER A 57 6.26 -7.73 10.80
N PRO A 58 7.06 -6.74 11.24
CA PRO A 58 7.45 -6.63 12.65
C PRO A 58 6.27 -6.49 13.62
N ASN A 59 5.11 -5.99 13.17
CA ASN A 59 3.94 -5.79 14.03
C ASN A 59 3.07 -7.05 14.15
N GLY A 60 3.12 -7.94 13.16
CA GLY A 60 2.32 -9.16 13.13
C GLY A 60 2.12 -9.70 11.71
N GLU A 61 1.15 -10.60 11.58
CA GLU A 61 0.75 -11.15 10.28
C GLU A 61 -0.42 -10.32 9.71
N LEU A 62 -0.25 -9.76 8.52
CA LEU A 62 -1.25 -9.04 7.76
C LEU A 62 -2.03 -10.05 6.92
N GLY A 63 -3.29 -10.28 7.28
CA GLY A 63 -4.20 -11.17 6.57
C GLY A 63 -4.82 -10.50 5.35
N ARG A 64 -5.13 -11.30 4.31
CA ARG A 64 -5.87 -10.85 3.14
C ARG A 64 -7.24 -10.32 3.53
N ILE A 65 -7.64 -9.17 2.98
CA ILE A 65 -9.00 -8.63 3.10
C ILE A 65 -9.66 -8.53 1.73
N GLU A 66 -10.86 -7.95 1.68
CA GLU A 66 -11.58 -7.71 0.43
C GLU A 66 -10.70 -7.00 -0.60
N ASP A 67 -10.80 -7.49 -1.84
CA ASP A 67 -10.09 -6.91 -2.97
C ASP A 67 -10.57 -5.49 -3.23
N ILE A 68 -9.63 -4.64 -3.62
CA ILE A 68 -9.91 -3.24 -3.91
C ILE A 68 -10.48 -3.14 -5.32
N ASN A 69 -11.62 -2.48 -5.43
CA ASN A 69 -12.20 -2.01 -6.69
C ASN A 69 -12.50 -0.51 -6.53
N ALA A 70 -11.49 0.33 -6.73
CA ALA A 70 -11.60 1.77 -6.53
C ALA A 70 -12.16 2.44 -7.77
N GLU A 71 -13.18 3.28 -7.59
CA GLU A 71 -13.80 4.06 -8.66
C GLU A 71 -12.93 5.23 -9.12
N GLN A 72 -13.26 5.82 -10.27
CA GLN A 72 -12.52 6.94 -10.85
C GLN A 72 -12.45 8.16 -9.91
N GLN A 73 -13.47 8.38 -9.09
CA GLN A 73 -13.52 9.48 -8.13
C GLN A 73 -12.63 9.24 -6.91
N SER A 74 -12.00 8.07 -6.76
CA SER A 74 -11.10 7.82 -5.63
C SER A 74 -9.92 8.81 -5.63
N ILE A 75 -9.23 8.93 -4.47
CA ILE A 75 -8.03 9.76 -4.37
C ILE A 75 -6.96 9.33 -5.36
N LEU A 76 -6.88 8.03 -5.61
CA LEU A 76 -5.87 7.48 -6.49
C LEU A 76 -6.35 7.28 -7.93
N GLY A 77 -7.59 7.62 -8.28
CA GLY A 77 -8.22 7.28 -9.56
C GLY A 77 -8.75 5.84 -9.59
N GLU A 78 -9.15 5.35 -10.75
CA GLU A 78 -9.70 3.99 -10.91
C GLU A 78 -8.60 2.91 -10.92
N TRP A 79 -8.66 1.97 -9.98
CA TRP A 79 -7.69 0.88 -9.88
C TRP A 79 -8.25 -0.34 -9.15
N THR A 80 -7.71 -1.51 -9.46
CA THR A 80 -8.07 -2.76 -8.80
C THR A 80 -6.84 -3.40 -8.15
N GLY A 81 -7.02 -4.09 -7.04
CA GLY A 81 -5.91 -4.73 -6.36
C GLY A 81 -6.29 -5.57 -5.16
N HIS A 82 -5.26 -5.95 -4.43
CA HIS A 82 -5.33 -6.83 -3.27
C HIS A 82 -4.79 -6.07 -2.07
N GLU A 83 -5.42 -6.23 -0.92
CA GLU A 83 -5.01 -5.59 0.33
C GLU A 83 -4.83 -6.62 1.44
N TRP A 84 -3.79 -6.44 2.23
CA TRP A 84 -3.53 -7.18 3.44
C TRP A 84 -3.49 -6.22 4.61
N ARG A 85 -4.06 -6.62 5.73
CA ARG A 85 -4.20 -5.79 6.92
C ARG A 85 -3.84 -6.53 8.18
N TYR A 86 -3.11 -5.85 9.04
CA TYR A 86 -2.95 -6.18 10.44
C TYR A 86 -3.62 -5.10 11.27
N GLU A 87 -4.41 -5.50 12.25
CA GLU A 87 -5.06 -4.60 13.18
C GLU A 87 -5.02 -5.20 14.58
N LYS A 88 -4.47 -4.46 15.53
CA LYS A 88 -4.43 -4.85 16.94
C LYS A 88 -4.74 -3.65 17.81
N LYS A 89 -5.71 -3.83 18.69
CA LYS A 89 -6.11 -2.85 19.69
C LYS A 89 -5.99 -3.44 21.09
N THR A 90 -5.22 -2.78 21.94
CA THR A 90 -5.14 -3.04 23.38
C THR A 90 -5.67 -1.84 24.15
N GLU A 91 -5.69 -1.93 25.48
CA GLU A 91 -6.08 -0.81 26.36
C GLU A 91 -5.15 0.40 26.20
N PHE A 92 -3.90 0.19 25.78
CA PHE A 92 -2.88 1.23 25.69
C PHE A 92 -2.56 1.65 24.27
N ILE A 93 -2.60 0.74 23.30
CA ILE A 93 -2.14 1.01 21.93
C ILE A 93 -3.08 0.41 20.89
N SER A 94 -3.29 1.16 19.81
CA SER A 94 -3.96 0.70 18.60
C SER A 94 -2.98 0.81 17.44
N THR A 95 -2.68 -0.31 16.81
CA THR A 95 -1.82 -0.42 15.63
C THR A 95 -2.62 -0.95 14.46
N LYS A 96 -2.52 -0.26 13.33
CA LYS A 96 -3.09 -0.66 12.05
C LYS A 96 -2.03 -0.56 10.97
N GLU A 97 -1.79 -1.66 10.27
CA GLU A 97 -0.83 -1.74 9.19
C GLU A 97 -1.49 -2.35 7.95
N ASN A 98 -1.22 -1.77 6.80
CA ASN A 98 -1.82 -2.14 5.53
C ASN A 98 -0.75 -2.15 4.44
N ILE A 99 -0.79 -3.18 3.60
CA ILE A 99 -0.14 -3.16 2.30
C ILE A 99 -1.18 -3.47 1.23
N ALA A 100 -1.19 -2.71 0.14
CA ALA A 100 -1.99 -2.99 -1.03
C ALA A 100 -1.13 -2.99 -2.30
N LEU A 101 -1.43 -3.92 -3.19
CA LEU A 101 -0.79 -4.06 -4.50
C LEU A 101 -1.87 -4.09 -5.56
N GLY A 102 -1.73 -3.28 -6.60
CA GLY A 102 -2.75 -3.18 -7.63
C GLY A 102 -2.27 -2.59 -8.93
N LYS A 103 -3.23 -2.44 -9.85
CA LYS A 103 -3.01 -1.89 -11.19
C LYS A 103 -4.08 -0.85 -11.49
N TYR A 104 -3.65 0.24 -12.10
CA TYR A 104 -4.56 1.19 -12.70
C TYR A 104 -5.34 0.55 -13.84
N LYS A 105 -6.57 0.99 -14.05
CA LYS A 105 -7.41 0.51 -15.16
C LYS A 105 -6.81 0.79 -16.54
N ASP A 106 -6.00 1.84 -16.67
CA ASP A 106 -5.29 2.16 -17.91
C ASP A 106 -4.19 1.15 -18.29
N GLY A 107 -3.82 0.25 -17.36
CA GLY A 107 -2.78 -0.75 -17.54
C GLY A 107 -1.35 -0.20 -17.64
N LYS A 108 -1.16 1.12 -17.58
CA LYS A 108 0.15 1.78 -17.73
C LYS A 108 0.97 1.74 -16.46
N HIS A 109 0.31 1.68 -15.31
CA HIS A 109 0.93 1.80 -14.00
C HIS A 109 0.40 0.78 -13.00
N CYS A 110 1.28 0.34 -12.12
CA CYS A 110 0.98 -0.42 -10.91
C CYS A 110 1.07 0.49 -9.68
N LEU A 111 0.42 0.05 -8.60
CA LEU A 111 0.40 0.71 -7.30
C LEU A 111 0.92 -0.23 -6.23
N LEU A 112 1.78 0.32 -5.37
CA LEU A 112 2.08 -0.21 -4.05
C LEU A 112 1.70 0.85 -3.03
N ILE A 113 0.81 0.50 -2.11
CA ILE A 113 0.38 1.36 -1.02
C ILE A 113 0.82 0.70 0.28
N TYR A 114 1.49 1.45 1.14
CA TYR A 114 1.81 1.00 2.49
C TYR A 114 1.35 2.05 3.49
N ARG A 115 0.62 1.62 4.51
CA ARG A 115 0.18 2.47 5.60
C ARG A 115 0.46 1.83 6.95
N LEU A 116 0.97 2.64 7.88
CA LEU A 116 1.14 2.26 9.28
C LEU A 116 0.61 3.39 10.15
N GLN A 117 -0.31 3.06 11.03
CA GLN A 117 -0.93 3.97 11.96
C GLN A 117 -0.82 3.39 13.36
N GLU A 118 -0.25 4.15 14.28
CA GLU A 118 -0.17 3.78 15.68
C GLU A 118 -0.66 4.93 16.55
N SER A 119 -1.45 4.61 17.57
CA SER A 119 -2.02 5.60 18.47
C SER A 119 -2.21 5.04 19.88
N THR A 120 -2.21 5.92 20.86
CA THR A 120 -2.48 5.66 22.28
C THR A 120 -3.39 6.75 22.80
N SER A 121 -4.46 6.44 23.53
CA SER A 121 -5.32 7.40 24.26
C SER A 121 -5.41 8.83 23.68
N GLY A 122 -5.79 8.94 22.40
CA GLY A 122 -5.96 10.22 21.69
C GLY A 122 -4.70 10.85 21.06
N LEU A 123 -3.51 10.30 21.32
CA LEU A 123 -2.23 10.68 20.73
C LEU A 123 -1.82 9.74 19.60
N LYS A 124 -1.33 10.33 18.51
CA LYS A 124 -0.81 9.60 17.35
C LYS A 124 0.70 9.36 17.54
N LEU A 125 1.11 8.11 17.56
CA LEU A 125 2.50 7.70 17.73
C LEU A 125 3.22 7.52 16.39
N ALA A 126 2.52 6.94 15.41
CA ALA A 126 3.04 6.79 14.05
C ALA A 126 1.95 7.06 13.01
N ASP A 127 2.33 7.76 11.95
CA ASP A 127 1.57 7.85 10.72
C ASP A 127 2.51 7.79 9.54
N LYS A 128 2.51 6.66 8.86
CA LYS A 128 3.25 6.49 7.62
C LYS A 128 2.25 6.17 6.53
N SER A 129 2.29 6.92 5.46
CA SER A 129 1.50 6.68 4.26
C SER A 129 2.42 6.83 3.06
N LEU A 130 2.59 5.73 2.33
CA LEU A 130 3.44 5.63 1.17
C LEU A 130 2.59 5.15 0.00
N VAL A 131 2.67 5.86 -1.11
CA VAL A 131 2.11 5.44 -2.39
C VAL A 131 3.25 5.44 -3.39
N ILE A 132 3.55 4.27 -3.96
CA ILE A 132 4.52 4.14 -5.03
C ILE A 132 3.80 3.70 -6.29
N ARG A 133 3.96 4.52 -7.33
CA ARG A 133 3.54 4.20 -8.69
C ARG A 133 4.74 3.72 -9.47
N PHE A 134 4.62 2.58 -10.13
CA PHE A 134 5.70 2.01 -10.94
C PHE A 134 5.15 1.43 -12.24
N THR A 135 6.01 1.30 -13.26
CA THR A 135 5.63 0.66 -14.51
C THR A 135 5.45 -0.85 -14.30
N PRO A 136 4.46 -1.48 -14.93
CA PRO A 136 4.31 -2.93 -14.88
C PRO A 136 5.61 -3.64 -15.26
N PRO A 137 6.00 -4.71 -14.55
CA PRO A 137 7.14 -5.51 -14.94
C PRO A 137 6.89 -6.08 -16.34
N LYS A 138 7.92 -6.09 -17.19
CA LYS A 138 7.85 -6.72 -18.52
C LYS A 138 7.49 -8.20 -18.31
N LYS A 139 6.43 -8.66 -18.97
CA LYS A 139 6.14 -10.10 -19.04
C LYS A 139 7.34 -10.77 -19.72
N LYS A 140 7.96 -11.72 -19.03
CA LYS A 140 8.96 -12.61 -19.63
C LYS A 140 8.26 -13.64 -20.49
#